data_AF-A0A179HX72-F1
#
_entry.id   AF-A0A179HX72-F1
#
_cell.length_a   1.000
_cell.length_b   1.000
_cell.length_c   1.000
_cell.angle_alpha   90.00
_cell.angle_beta   90.00
_cell.angle_gamma   90.00
#
_symmetry.space_group_name_H-M   'P 1'
#
loop_
_entity.id
_entity.type
_entity.pdbx_description
1 polymer ?
#
loop_
_entity_poly.entity_id
_entity_poly.type
_entity_poly.pdbx_seq_one_letter_code
_entity_poly.pdbx_strand_id
1 'polypeptide(L)'
;MVRHYNFGVEIEAIGRPYGGGGDTFSNVDWYRQLAQKLQNRGIPAAHDDCSKYSKHPDKHPEYYGGKWFVTRDGSLKRPRPYVCMEVVSPRLDTKQAVSRTLSDFWEAMRVHFVPQRDASCGGHVHVTPVSLRNRFSLRSLKRVAFAALAYEDFVAAVLPAARRDNQFCRLNSLSPEAGVRRPGGALALAGGVKSVAVLRRVADEIRALPAEADLYLYMQGNRYVLWNFQNIFPSPKTGRCTGTVEFRGGNQFLNTRGTLAWVAFVLGFITLALKEDLLDNFSTYVSPAEPNFPHRLAEWWVRLRRAAKKSRMSRHLPDDWTKMKSR
;
A
#
# COMPACT_ATOMS: atom_id res chain seq x y z
N MET A 1 -17.78 2.08 -18.47
CA MET A 1 -17.69 3.03 -17.34
C MET A 1 -16.27 3.03 -16.75
N VAL A 2 -15.69 4.20 -16.54
CA VAL A 2 -14.39 4.43 -15.86
C VAL A 2 -14.62 4.32 -14.36
N ARG A 3 -13.75 3.62 -13.62
CA ARG A 3 -13.78 3.56 -12.16
C ARG A 3 -12.88 4.66 -11.59
N HIS A 4 -13.39 5.35 -10.58
CA HIS A 4 -12.71 6.43 -9.92
C HIS A 4 -12.41 6.04 -8.47
N TYR A 5 -11.19 6.36 -8.04
CA TYR A 5 -10.72 6.10 -6.69
C TYR A 5 -10.12 7.38 -6.12
N ASN A 6 -10.28 7.56 -4.81
CA ASN A 6 -9.35 8.38 -4.07
C ASN A 6 -8.20 7.50 -3.59
N PHE A 7 -7.01 8.07 -3.49
CA PHE A 7 -5.87 7.40 -2.92
C PHE A 7 -4.93 8.36 -2.20
N GLY A 8 -4.12 7.81 -1.30
CA GLY A 8 -2.97 8.48 -0.70
C GLY A 8 -1.75 7.58 -0.81
N VAL A 9 -0.56 8.18 -0.77
CA VAL A 9 0.70 7.43 -0.71
C VAL A 9 1.48 7.84 0.53
N GLU A 10 2.10 6.86 1.17
CA GLU A 10 3.09 7.07 2.22
C GLU A 10 4.44 6.62 1.66
N ILE A 11 5.42 7.52 1.74
CA ILE A 11 6.74 7.36 1.14
C ILE A 11 7.74 7.30 2.28
N GLU A 12 8.22 6.10 2.60
CA GLU A 12 9.35 5.92 3.50
C GLU A 12 10.62 6.22 2.70
N ALA A 13 11.37 7.25 3.11
CA ALA A 13 12.52 7.74 2.37
C ALA A 13 13.72 7.96 3.28
N ILE A 14 14.90 7.61 2.74
CA ILE A 14 16.19 8.03 3.27
C ILE A 14 16.78 9.02 2.26
N GLY A 15 17.00 10.26 2.68
CA GLY A 15 17.62 11.30 1.86
C GLY A 15 19.00 11.65 2.38
N ARG A 16 19.98 11.78 1.48
CA ARG A 16 21.24 12.46 1.81
C ARG A 16 21.13 13.94 1.43
N PRO A 17 21.18 14.89 2.37
CA PRO A 17 21.05 16.30 2.05
C PRO A 17 22.23 16.80 1.19
N TYR A 18 21.98 17.79 0.34
CA TYR A 18 23.04 18.52 -0.37
C TYR A 18 23.71 19.55 0.57
N GLY A 19 25.02 19.73 0.42
CA GLY A 19 25.79 20.84 0.99
C GLY A 19 25.94 20.83 2.51
N GLY A 20 26.91 20.07 3.04
CA GLY A 20 27.62 20.26 4.31
C GLY A 20 26.86 20.30 5.65
N GLY A 21 25.56 20.63 5.67
CA GLY A 21 24.76 20.84 6.89
C GLY A 21 24.11 19.57 7.45
N GLY A 22 24.50 18.39 6.95
CA GLY A 22 24.00 17.11 7.45
C GLY A 22 24.30 16.87 8.94
N ASP A 23 25.34 17.54 9.46
CA ASP A 23 25.76 17.43 10.85
C ASP A 23 25.19 18.55 11.75
N THR A 24 24.77 19.68 11.17
CA THR A 24 24.25 20.84 11.91
C THR A 24 22.74 20.85 12.05
N PHE A 25 21.99 20.33 11.07
CA PHE A 25 20.53 20.32 11.09
C PHE A 25 19.99 19.05 11.73
N SER A 26 18.94 19.21 12.55
CA SER A 26 18.16 18.07 13.03
C SER A 26 17.28 17.51 11.90
N ASN A 27 16.73 16.30 12.09
CA ASN A 27 15.76 15.76 11.14
C ASN A 27 14.53 16.67 11.01
N VAL A 28 14.07 17.30 12.10
CA VAL A 28 12.93 18.23 12.09
C VAL A 28 13.23 19.44 11.22
N ASP A 29 14.45 19.99 11.28
CA ASP A 29 14.85 21.10 10.42
C ASP A 29 14.82 20.68 8.94
N TRP A 30 15.27 19.47 8.63
CA TRP A 30 15.17 18.93 7.28
C TRP A 30 13.73 18.68 6.82
N TYR A 31 12.84 18.23 7.71
CA TYR A 31 11.42 18.08 7.39
C TYR A 31 10.78 19.44 7.11
N ARG A 32 11.10 20.45 7.93
CA ARG A 32 10.67 21.84 7.73
C ARG A 32 11.13 22.38 6.38
N GLN A 33 12.39 22.15 6.01
CA GLN A 33 12.93 22.59 4.72
C GLN A 33 12.19 21.94 3.55
N LEU A 34 11.92 20.63 3.59
CA LEU A 34 11.16 19.96 2.55
C LEU A 34 9.74 20.52 2.42
N ALA A 35 9.04 20.68 3.56
CA ALA A 35 7.70 21.27 3.57
C ALA A 35 7.71 22.71 3.02
N GLN A 36 8.69 23.54 3.40
CA GLN A 36 8.83 24.90 2.89
C GLN A 36 9.07 24.93 1.38
N LYS A 37 9.85 23.99 0.82
CA LYS A 37 10.05 23.93 -0.64
C LYS A 37 8.81 23.53 -1.40
N LEU A 38 7.98 22.66 -0.85
CA LEU A 38 6.66 22.37 -1.41
C LEU A 38 5.80 23.64 -1.38
N GLN A 39 5.76 24.34 -0.24
CA GLN A 39 5.00 25.59 -0.11
C GLN A 39 5.47 26.69 -1.08
N ASN A 40 6.78 26.85 -1.29
CA ASN A 40 7.34 27.80 -2.26
C ASN A 40 6.94 27.49 -3.71
N ARG A 41 6.49 26.26 -3.99
CA ARG A 41 5.92 25.83 -5.28
C ARG A 41 4.39 25.92 -5.31
N GLY A 42 3.76 26.54 -4.31
CA GLY A 42 2.31 26.63 -4.18
C GLY A 42 1.65 25.32 -3.76
N ILE A 43 2.41 24.35 -3.24
CA ILE A 43 1.90 23.04 -2.84
C ILE A 43 1.68 23.05 -1.32
N PRO A 44 0.44 22.84 -0.84
CA PRO A 44 0.19 22.73 0.59
C PRO A 44 1.02 21.61 1.21
N ALA A 45 1.82 21.95 2.22
CA ALA A 45 2.63 21.00 2.96
C ALA A 45 2.78 21.42 4.43
N ALA A 46 3.03 20.45 5.30
CA ALA A 46 3.38 20.63 6.69
C ALA A 46 4.44 19.60 7.11
N HIS A 47 5.07 19.83 8.26
CA HIS A 47 6.04 18.91 8.84
C HIS A 47 5.66 18.60 10.29
N ASP A 48 6.07 17.43 10.75
CA ASP A 48 6.03 17.04 12.15
C ASP A 48 7.12 17.79 12.93
N ASP A 49 6.76 18.36 14.07
CA ASP A 49 7.68 18.99 15.01
C ASP A 49 8.35 17.99 15.96
N CYS A 50 8.06 16.68 15.82
CA CYS A 50 8.51 15.61 16.69
C CYS A 50 8.07 15.78 18.16
N SER A 51 6.96 16.48 18.42
CA SER A 51 6.35 16.50 19.74
C SER A 51 5.92 15.09 20.19
N LYS A 52 5.88 14.82 21.50
CA LYS A 52 5.55 13.51 22.09
C LYS A 52 4.22 12.88 21.57
N TYR A 53 3.38 13.65 20.88
CA TYR A 53 2.08 13.28 20.33
C TYR A 53 2.11 12.81 18.87
N SER A 54 3.25 12.92 18.16
CA SER A 54 3.33 12.65 16.71
C SER A 54 3.42 11.17 16.29
N LYS A 55 3.32 10.26 17.26
CA LYS A 55 3.31 8.82 17.01
C LYS A 55 1.99 8.43 16.34
N HIS A 56 2.04 8.16 15.04
CA HIS A 56 1.07 7.48 14.16
C HIS A 56 0.20 8.39 13.27
N PRO A 57 0.32 8.28 11.93
CA PRO A 57 -0.61 8.87 10.96
C PRO A 57 -2.07 8.47 11.21
N ASP A 58 -2.30 7.22 11.64
CA ASP A 58 -3.62 6.69 12.02
C ASP A 58 -4.33 7.49 13.14
N LYS A 59 -3.59 8.31 13.90
CA LYS A 59 -4.11 9.08 15.04
C LYS A 59 -4.41 10.54 14.71
N HIS A 60 -3.99 11.02 13.54
CA HIS A 60 -4.07 12.44 13.16
C HIS A 60 -4.66 12.56 11.74
N PRO A 61 -5.99 12.44 11.59
CA PRO A 61 -6.66 12.58 10.29
C PRO A 61 -6.40 13.90 9.56
N GLU A 62 -6.00 14.95 10.29
CA GLU A 62 -5.48 16.21 9.75
C GLU A 62 -4.27 16.03 8.83
N TYR A 63 -3.52 14.92 8.95
CA TYR A 63 -2.40 14.57 8.05
C TYR A 63 -2.87 14.05 6.69
N TYR A 64 -4.09 13.53 6.59
CA TYR A 64 -4.71 13.16 5.31
C TYR A 64 -5.51 14.32 4.67
N GLY A 65 -5.42 15.52 5.26
CA GLY A 65 -6.15 16.70 4.83
C GLY A 65 -5.39 17.54 3.81
N GLY A 66 -5.71 17.42 2.53
CA GLY A 66 -5.41 18.40 1.46
C GLY A 66 -3.95 18.85 1.24
N LYS A 67 -2.99 18.38 2.04
CA LYS A 67 -1.58 18.78 2.03
C LYS A 67 -0.65 17.59 2.17
N TRP A 68 0.61 17.77 1.77
CA TRP A 68 1.69 16.84 2.08
C TRP A 68 2.10 16.96 3.55
N PHE A 69 2.49 15.85 4.17
CA PHE A 69 2.96 15.84 5.54
C PHE A 69 4.28 15.10 5.65
N VAL A 70 5.32 15.77 6.13
CA VAL A 70 6.67 15.20 6.32
C VAL A 70 6.84 14.84 7.78
N THR A 71 7.06 13.57 8.09
CA THR A 71 7.12 13.06 9.46
C THR A 71 8.25 12.07 9.66
N ARG A 72 8.42 11.62 10.90
CA ARG A 72 9.39 10.58 11.25
C ARG A 72 8.77 9.20 11.06
N ASP A 73 9.53 8.32 10.41
CA ASP A 73 9.32 6.88 10.49
C ASP A 73 10.15 6.26 11.64
N GLY A 74 9.52 5.46 12.50
CA GLY A 74 10.20 4.83 13.64
C GLY A 74 11.05 3.61 13.29
N SER A 75 10.79 2.99 12.14
CA SER A 75 11.49 1.82 11.61
C SER A 75 12.73 2.20 10.81
N LEU A 76 12.77 3.41 10.23
CA LEU A 76 13.94 3.91 9.50
C LEU A 76 15.01 4.48 10.44
N LYS A 77 16.23 3.92 10.38
CA LYS A 77 17.37 4.36 11.19
C LYS A 77 18.64 4.38 10.37
N ARG A 78 19.20 5.56 10.12
CA ARG A 78 20.54 5.73 9.53
C ARG A 78 21.31 6.78 10.33
N PRO A 79 22.63 6.62 10.46
CA PRO A 79 23.46 7.66 11.06
C PRO A 79 23.43 8.92 10.20
N ARG A 80 23.74 10.08 10.79
CA ARG A 80 23.99 11.30 10.03
C ARG A 80 25.11 11.06 8.98
N PRO A 81 25.07 11.73 7.82
CA PRO A 81 24.20 12.85 7.46
C PRO A 81 22.84 12.44 6.87
N TYR A 82 22.48 11.16 6.89
CA TYR A 82 21.22 10.70 6.29
C TYR A 82 20.00 11.15 7.10
N VAL A 83 18.97 11.60 6.40
CA VAL A 83 17.68 11.98 6.98
C VAL A 83 16.66 10.90 6.63
N CYS A 84 16.19 10.20 7.66
CA CYS A 84 15.08 9.25 7.56
C CYS A 84 13.76 10.01 7.72
N MET A 85 12.80 9.78 6.82
CA MET A 85 11.49 10.42 6.87
C MET A 85 10.39 9.50 6.31
N GLU A 86 9.16 9.69 6.77
CA GLU A 86 7.95 9.27 6.06
C GLU A 86 7.29 10.53 5.49
N VAL A 87 6.88 10.49 4.23
CA VAL A 87 6.15 11.58 3.58
C VAL A 87 4.78 11.08 3.14
N VAL A 88 3.74 11.64 3.73
CA VAL A 88 2.34 11.29 3.46
C VAL A 88 1.75 12.29 2.48
N SER A 89 1.14 11.79 1.41
CA SER A 89 0.51 12.63 0.39
C SER A 89 -0.84 13.17 0.85
N PRO A 90 -1.33 14.28 0.24
CA PRO A 90 -2.74 14.61 0.31
C PRO A 90 -3.60 13.47 -0.26
N ARG A 91 -4.92 13.51 0.01
CA ARG A 91 -5.88 12.70 -0.72
C ARG A 91 -5.92 13.11 -2.19
N LEU A 92 -5.47 12.22 -3.07
CA LEU A 92 -5.48 12.36 -4.52
C LEU A 92 -6.72 11.67 -5.12
N ASP A 93 -7.22 12.19 -6.23
CA ASP A 93 -8.29 11.56 -7.02
C ASP A 93 -7.76 11.22 -8.42
N THR A 94 -8.00 10.00 -8.88
CA THR A 94 -7.71 9.54 -10.26
C THR A 94 -8.25 10.42 -11.40
N LYS A 95 -9.21 11.32 -11.15
CA LYS A 95 -9.68 12.33 -12.12
C LYS A 95 -8.76 13.53 -12.26
N GLN A 96 -7.92 13.79 -11.25
CA GLN A 96 -7.02 14.94 -11.21
C GLN A 96 -5.69 14.62 -11.91
N ALA A 97 -4.86 15.65 -12.10
CA ALA A 97 -3.53 15.53 -12.68
C ALA A 97 -2.51 14.92 -11.68
N VAL A 98 -2.79 13.72 -11.17
CA VAL A 98 -2.01 13.07 -10.10
C VAL A 98 -0.53 12.89 -10.44
N SER A 99 -0.21 12.72 -11.73
CA SER A 99 1.19 12.64 -12.18
C SER A 99 1.95 13.94 -11.93
N ARG A 100 1.29 15.10 -12.06
CA ARG A 100 1.89 16.41 -11.79
C ARG A 100 2.16 16.57 -10.31
N THR A 101 1.16 16.30 -9.45
CA THR A 101 1.31 16.40 -7.99
C THR A 101 2.46 15.53 -7.45
N LEU A 102 2.60 14.30 -7.96
CA LEU A 102 3.73 13.44 -7.58
C LEU A 102 5.06 13.90 -8.18
N SER A 103 5.06 14.47 -9.40
CA SER A 103 6.27 15.05 -10.00
C SER A 103 6.79 16.22 -9.20
N ASP A 104 5.91 17.15 -8.84
CA ASP A 104 6.31 18.35 -8.11
C ASP A 104 6.88 18.00 -6.73
N PHE A 105 6.34 16.96 -6.08
CA PHE A 105 6.91 16.41 -4.85
C PHE A 105 8.32 15.86 -5.07
N TRP A 106 8.51 14.97 -6.06
CA TRP A 106 9.80 14.34 -6.31
C TRP A 106 10.88 15.33 -6.76
N GLU A 107 10.49 16.38 -7.47
CA GLU A 107 11.38 17.49 -7.78
C GLU A 107 11.76 18.28 -6.53
N ALA A 108 10.79 18.62 -5.65
CA ALA A 108 11.10 19.29 -4.38
C ALA A 108 12.03 18.46 -3.50
N MET A 109 11.81 17.14 -3.43
CA MET A 109 12.68 16.19 -2.74
C MET A 109 14.11 16.23 -3.31
N ARG A 110 14.26 16.23 -4.64
CA ARG A 110 15.57 16.22 -5.33
C ARG A 110 16.30 17.56 -5.31
N VAL A 111 15.66 18.64 -4.91
CA VAL A 111 16.36 19.93 -4.67
C VAL A 111 17.18 19.87 -3.39
N HIS A 112 16.71 19.16 -2.36
CA HIS A 112 17.38 19.11 -1.06
C HIS A 112 18.09 17.80 -0.77
N PHE A 113 17.64 16.71 -1.35
CA PHE A 113 18.15 15.39 -1.04
C PHE A 113 18.54 14.65 -2.30
N VAL A 114 19.56 13.81 -2.16
CA VAL A 114 19.73 12.63 -3.00
C VAL A 114 18.94 11.49 -2.34
N PRO A 115 17.79 11.05 -2.89
CA PRO A 115 17.08 9.89 -2.36
C PRO A 115 17.96 8.64 -2.46
N GLN A 116 18.07 7.89 -1.38
CA GLN A 116 18.91 6.71 -1.28
C GLN A 116 18.10 5.46 -1.61
N ARG A 117 18.72 4.52 -2.32
CA ARG A 117 18.21 3.16 -2.44
C ARG A 117 18.55 2.43 -1.16
N ASP A 118 17.52 2.03 -0.42
CA ASP A 118 17.65 1.38 0.86
C ASP A 118 16.53 0.36 1.07
N ALA A 119 16.89 -0.89 1.42
CA ALA A 119 15.94 -1.98 1.59
C ALA A 119 14.96 -1.79 2.76
N SER A 120 15.26 -0.89 3.70
CA SER A 120 14.36 -0.53 4.79
C SER A 120 13.22 0.40 4.34
N CYS A 121 13.38 1.09 3.20
CA CYS A 121 12.37 2.00 2.68
C CYS A 121 11.27 1.24 1.91
N GLY A 122 10.03 1.59 2.24
CA GLY A 122 8.81 1.14 1.58
C GLY A 122 7.93 2.23 1.02
N GLY A 123 6.88 1.77 0.36
CA GLY A 123 5.84 2.61 -0.15
C GLY A 123 4.49 2.00 0.19
N HIS A 124 3.61 2.81 0.77
CA HIS A 124 2.22 2.42 1.03
C HIS A 124 1.29 3.14 0.07
N VAL A 125 0.23 2.45 -0.35
CA VAL A 125 -0.84 3.03 -1.16
C VAL A 125 -2.17 2.76 -0.47
N HIS A 126 -2.84 3.82 -0.06
CA HIS A 126 -4.16 3.79 0.58
C HIS A 126 -5.21 4.08 -0.49
N VAL A 127 -6.28 3.30 -0.54
CA VAL A 127 -7.32 3.45 -1.57
C VAL A 127 -8.70 3.47 -0.94
N THR A 128 -9.55 4.38 -1.43
CA THR A 128 -11.01 4.35 -1.22
C THR A 128 -11.75 4.51 -2.55
N PRO A 129 -12.98 3.98 -2.66
CA PRO A 129 -13.81 4.30 -3.81
C PRO A 129 -14.27 5.76 -3.70
N VAL A 130 -14.56 6.37 -4.85
CA VAL A 130 -15.31 7.64 -4.87
C VAL A 130 -16.78 7.31 -4.62
N SER A 131 -17.25 7.51 -3.39
CA SER A 131 -18.63 7.27 -2.95
C SER A 131 -19.04 8.35 -1.94
N LEU A 132 -20.33 8.45 -1.63
CA LEU A 132 -20.85 9.44 -0.65
C LEU A 132 -20.10 9.40 0.69
N ARG A 133 -19.65 8.21 1.12
CA ARG A 133 -18.89 8.00 2.36
C ARG A 133 -17.39 7.82 2.15
N ASN A 134 -16.92 7.85 0.89
CA ASN A 134 -15.55 7.50 0.49
C ASN A 134 -15.04 6.21 1.15
N ARG A 135 -15.89 5.17 1.16
CA ARG A 135 -15.64 3.87 1.79
C ARG A 135 -16.13 2.73 0.92
N PHE A 136 -15.46 1.59 1.00
CA PHE A 136 -15.95 0.35 0.43
C PHE A 136 -17.11 -0.20 1.26
N SER A 137 -18.07 -0.85 0.60
CA SER A 137 -19.04 -1.68 1.32
C SER A 137 -18.36 -2.95 1.85
N LEU A 138 -18.90 -3.56 2.91
CA LEU A 138 -18.41 -4.85 3.41
C LEU A 138 -18.34 -5.91 2.31
N ARG A 139 -19.35 -5.97 1.42
CA ARG A 139 -19.33 -6.87 0.25
C ARG A 139 -18.10 -6.62 -0.63
N SER A 140 -17.77 -5.37 -0.91
CA SER A 140 -16.60 -5.02 -1.72
C SER A 140 -15.29 -5.36 -0.99
N LEU A 141 -15.24 -5.14 0.32
CA LEU A 141 -14.08 -5.47 1.16
C LEU A 141 -13.82 -6.98 1.17
N LYS A 142 -14.86 -7.80 1.35
CA LYS A 142 -14.76 -9.28 1.29
C LYS A 142 -14.19 -9.78 -0.05
N ARG A 143 -14.59 -9.16 -1.16
CA ARG A 143 -14.04 -9.47 -2.51
C ARG A 143 -12.56 -9.15 -2.61
N VAL A 144 -12.14 -7.98 -2.12
CA VAL A 144 -10.74 -7.57 -2.11
C VAL A 144 -9.92 -8.47 -1.19
N ALA A 145 -10.42 -8.78 0.00
CA ALA A 145 -9.80 -9.67 0.97
C ALA A 145 -9.57 -11.08 0.41
N PHE A 146 -10.59 -11.68 -0.20
CA PHE A 146 -10.44 -13.00 -0.81
C PHE A 146 -9.47 -12.99 -1.99
N ALA A 147 -9.53 -11.98 -2.87
CA ALA A 147 -8.58 -11.83 -3.96
C ALA A 147 -7.14 -11.64 -3.45
N ALA A 148 -6.93 -10.96 -2.31
CA ALA A 148 -5.62 -10.79 -1.69
C ALA A 148 -4.99 -12.14 -1.30
N LEU A 149 -5.78 -13.11 -0.82
CA LEU A 149 -5.31 -14.46 -0.49
C LEU A 149 -5.18 -15.35 -1.74
N ALA A 150 -6.13 -15.28 -2.66
CA ALA A 150 -6.17 -16.12 -3.86
C ALA A 150 -5.08 -15.76 -4.89
N TYR A 151 -4.75 -14.47 -5.02
CA TYR A 151 -3.67 -13.97 -5.90
C TYR A 151 -2.38 -13.64 -5.17
N GLU A 152 -2.28 -13.95 -3.90
CA GLU A 152 -1.13 -13.58 -3.06
C GLU A 152 0.20 -14.05 -3.65
N ASP A 153 0.26 -15.27 -4.18
CA ASP A 153 1.46 -15.85 -4.77
C ASP A 153 1.90 -15.12 -6.04
N PHE A 154 0.93 -14.67 -6.84
CA PHE A 154 1.21 -13.80 -8.00
C PHE A 154 1.71 -12.43 -7.54
N VAL A 155 1.09 -11.84 -6.52
CA VAL A 155 1.55 -10.57 -5.94
C VAL A 155 2.98 -10.71 -5.41
N ALA A 156 3.27 -11.77 -4.65
CA ALA A 156 4.60 -12.06 -4.09
C ALA A 156 5.68 -12.17 -5.18
N ALA A 157 5.36 -12.78 -6.33
CA ALA A 157 6.29 -12.85 -7.46
C ALA A 157 6.64 -11.45 -8.02
N VAL A 158 5.67 -10.53 -8.06
CA VAL A 158 5.84 -9.14 -8.52
C VAL A 158 6.63 -8.29 -7.52
N LEU A 159 6.53 -8.59 -6.22
CA LEU A 159 7.23 -7.83 -5.17
C LEU A 159 8.76 -7.85 -5.36
N PRO A 160 9.45 -6.72 -5.05
CA PRO A 160 10.90 -6.70 -4.90
C PRO A 160 11.34 -7.69 -3.83
N ALA A 161 12.54 -8.28 -3.97
CA ALA A 161 13.06 -9.27 -3.03
C ALA A 161 13.03 -8.78 -1.58
N ALA A 162 13.46 -7.53 -1.33
CA ALA A 162 13.46 -6.90 -0.02
C ALA A 162 12.07 -6.75 0.64
N ARG A 163 10.96 -6.92 -0.10
CA ARG A 163 9.59 -6.83 0.43
C ARG A 163 8.94 -8.19 0.67
N ARG A 164 9.46 -9.28 0.09
CA ARG A 164 8.82 -10.61 0.16
C ARG A 164 8.83 -11.19 1.57
N ASP A 165 9.97 -11.04 2.25
CA ASP A 165 10.20 -11.60 3.58
C ASP A 165 10.26 -10.51 4.66
N ASN A 166 9.83 -9.28 4.32
CA ASN A 166 9.88 -8.17 5.25
C ASN A 166 8.77 -8.28 6.29
N GLN A 167 9.17 -8.26 7.57
CA GLN A 167 8.24 -8.41 8.67
C GLN A 167 7.16 -7.32 8.75
N PHE A 168 7.36 -6.15 8.14
CA PHE A 168 6.42 -5.02 8.18
C PHE A 168 5.35 -5.07 7.07
N CYS A 169 5.48 -5.97 6.09
CA CYS A 169 4.53 -6.17 5.00
C CYS A 169 4.36 -7.66 4.63
N ARG A 170 4.23 -8.52 5.64
CA ARG A 170 4.12 -9.98 5.44
C ARG A 170 2.89 -10.34 4.60
N LEU A 171 2.97 -11.43 3.85
CA LEU A 171 1.78 -12.01 3.21
C LEU A 171 0.68 -12.25 4.26
N ASN A 172 -0.57 -11.92 3.93
CA ASN A 172 -1.71 -12.06 4.81
C ASN A 172 -1.91 -13.52 5.25
N SER A 173 -1.69 -14.48 4.35
CA SER A 173 -1.73 -15.92 4.67
C SER A 173 -0.63 -16.39 5.63
N LEU A 174 0.40 -15.57 5.87
CA LEU A 174 1.50 -15.87 6.77
C LEU A 174 1.40 -15.11 8.10
N SER A 175 0.40 -14.24 8.27
CA SER A 175 0.20 -13.54 9.54
C SER A 175 -0.27 -14.53 10.62
N PRO A 176 0.50 -14.73 11.71
CA PRO A 176 0.14 -15.72 12.74
C PRO A 176 -1.15 -15.37 13.49
N GLU A 177 -1.44 -14.08 13.61
CA GLU A 177 -2.60 -13.58 14.34
C GLU A 177 -3.86 -13.48 13.47
N ALA A 178 -3.77 -13.71 12.16
CA ALA A 178 -4.91 -13.66 11.25
C ALA A 178 -5.83 -14.85 11.46
N GLY A 179 -7.15 -14.63 11.51
CA GLY A 179 -8.15 -15.69 11.66
C GLY A 179 -8.01 -16.83 10.65
N VAL A 180 -7.58 -16.55 9.41
CA VAL A 180 -7.30 -17.58 8.40
C VAL A 180 -6.20 -18.58 8.83
N ARG A 181 -5.30 -18.17 9.73
CA ARG A 181 -4.15 -18.94 10.25
C ARG A 181 -4.26 -19.33 11.72
N ARG A 182 -5.26 -18.83 12.45
CA ARG A 182 -5.54 -19.24 13.83
C ARG A 182 -6.05 -20.68 13.88
N PRO A 183 -5.94 -21.38 15.03
CA PRO A 183 -6.57 -22.68 15.22
C PRO A 183 -8.03 -22.67 14.77
N GLY A 184 -8.38 -23.59 13.86
CA GLY A 184 -9.72 -23.68 13.26
C GLY A 184 -9.91 -22.95 11.93
N GLY A 185 -9.01 -22.04 11.53
CA GLY A 185 -9.06 -21.37 10.23
C GLY A 185 -8.65 -22.29 9.08
N ALA A 186 -9.24 -22.09 7.89
CA ALA A 186 -9.03 -22.97 6.73
C ALA A 186 -7.56 -23.21 6.36
N LEU A 187 -6.70 -22.17 6.38
CA LEU A 187 -5.28 -22.37 6.08
C LEU A 187 -4.53 -23.05 7.22
N ALA A 188 -4.90 -22.80 8.48
CA ALA A 188 -4.30 -23.49 9.63
C ALA A 188 -4.56 -25.00 9.57
N LEU A 189 -5.81 -25.38 9.31
CA LEU A 189 -6.22 -26.79 9.17
C LEU A 189 -5.53 -27.51 8.01
N ALA A 190 -5.13 -26.76 6.97
CA ALA A 190 -4.39 -27.27 5.83
C ALA A 190 -2.86 -27.19 5.97
N GLY A 191 -2.33 -26.93 7.18
CA GLY A 191 -0.88 -26.80 7.39
C GLY A 191 -0.24 -25.60 6.67
N GLY A 192 -1.04 -24.59 6.30
CA GLY A 192 -0.61 -23.44 5.50
C GLY A 192 -0.60 -23.69 3.99
N VAL A 193 -0.98 -24.87 3.52
CA VAL A 193 -0.98 -25.21 2.10
C VAL A 193 -2.24 -24.68 1.42
N LYS A 194 -2.07 -23.90 0.35
CA LYS A 194 -3.17 -23.46 -0.50
C LYS A 194 -3.50 -24.54 -1.54
N SER A 195 -4.79 -24.78 -1.70
CA SER A 195 -5.36 -25.58 -2.79
C SER A 195 -6.72 -24.98 -3.16
N VAL A 196 -7.32 -25.47 -4.25
CA VAL A 196 -8.66 -25.03 -4.65
C VAL A 196 -9.69 -25.29 -3.53
N ALA A 197 -9.64 -26.46 -2.89
CA ALA A 197 -10.55 -26.81 -1.80
C ALA A 197 -10.36 -25.90 -0.57
N VAL A 198 -9.11 -25.63 -0.20
CA VAL A 198 -8.80 -24.76 0.95
C VAL A 198 -9.23 -23.33 0.67
N LEU A 199 -8.97 -22.79 -0.52
CA LEU A 199 -9.38 -21.44 -0.89
C LEU A 199 -10.90 -21.30 -1.02
N ARG A 200 -11.64 -22.35 -1.43
CA ARG A 200 -13.11 -22.33 -1.34
C ARG A 200 -13.60 -22.21 0.10
N ARG A 201 -12.99 -22.95 1.03
CA ARG A 201 -13.32 -22.83 2.46
C ARG A 201 -12.98 -21.44 3.01
N VAL A 202 -11.86 -20.85 2.61
CA VAL A 202 -11.53 -19.45 2.93
C VAL A 202 -12.61 -18.50 2.40
N ALA A 203 -13.11 -18.72 1.18
CA ALA A 203 -14.21 -17.91 0.63
C ALA A 203 -15.47 -18.03 1.49
N ASP A 204 -15.84 -19.24 1.93
CA ASP A 204 -17.00 -19.47 2.80
C ASP A 204 -16.84 -18.78 4.16
N GLU A 205 -15.66 -18.88 4.77
CA GLU A 205 -15.32 -18.18 6.02
C GLU A 205 -15.45 -16.65 5.85
N ILE A 206 -14.87 -16.07 4.79
CA ILE A 206 -14.99 -14.63 4.50
C ILE A 206 -16.45 -14.22 4.25
N ARG A 207 -17.25 -15.04 3.56
CA ARG A 207 -18.68 -14.76 3.35
C ARG A 207 -19.44 -14.68 4.67
N ALA A 208 -19.12 -15.54 5.63
CA ALA A 208 -19.80 -15.60 6.93
C ALA A 208 -19.51 -14.40 7.85
N LEU A 209 -18.43 -13.64 7.63
CA LEU A 209 -18.03 -12.55 8.53
C LEU A 209 -19.08 -11.41 8.56
N PRO A 210 -19.64 -11.04 9.72
CA PRO A 210 -20.78 -10.12 9.76
C PRO A 210 -20.37 -8.64 9.65
N ALA A 211 -19.16 -8.27 10.08
CA ALA A 211 -18.72 -6.87 10.10
C ALA A 211 -17.29 -6.67 9.57
N GLU A 212 -16.94 -5.39 9.39
CA GLU A 212 -15.62 -4.93 8.95
C GLU A 212 -14.51 -5.28 9.95
N ALA A 213 -14.81 -5.22 11.26
CA ALA A 213 -13.87 -5.60 12.31
C ALA A 213 -13.52 -7.09 12.27
N ASP A 214 -14.49 -7.97 11.98
CA ASP A 214 -14.26 -9.40 11.82
C ASP A 214 -13.40 -9.69 10.60
N LEU A 215 -13.62 -8.98 9.49
CA LEU A 215 -12.78 -9.08 8.30
C LEU A 215 -11.33 -8.67 8.57
N TYR A 216 -11.11 -7.60 9.32
CA TYR A 216 -9.78 -7.20 9.76
C TYR A 216 -9.11 -8.28 10.62
N LEU A 217 -9.80 -8.81 11.63
CA LEU A 217 -9.24 -9.87 12.48
C LEU A 217 -8.94 -11.13 11.69
N TYR A 218 -9.80 -11.47 10.73
CA TYR A 218 -9.61 -12.62 9.86
C TYR A 218 -8.39 -12.48 8.94
N MET A 219 -8.16 -11.29 8.39
CA MET A 219 -7.13 -11.06 7.36
C MET A 219 -5.73 -10.79 7.89
N GLN A 220 -5.57 -10.29 9.12
CA GLN A 220 -4.25 -9.80 9.54
C GLN A 220 -3.91 -9.81 11.03
N GLY A 221 -4.85 -9.68 11.95
CA GLY A 221 -4.56 -9.60 13.40
C GLY A 221 -3.82 -8.33 13.88
N ASN A 222 -2.71 -7.97 13.23
CA ASN A 222 -1.95 -6.73 13.42
C ASN A 222 -1.72 -5.99 12.08
N ARG A 223 -1.04 -4.82 12.12
CA ARG A 223 -0.82 -3.96 10.93
C ARG A 223 0.28 -4.43 9.99
N TYR A 224 1.10 -5.40 10.37
CA TYR A 224 2.33 -5.76 9.68
C TYR A 224 2.12 -6.78 8.54
N VAL A 225 1.10 -6.52 7.72
CA VAL A 225 0.69 -7.35 6.58
C VAL A 225 0.75 -6.55 5.27
N LEU A 226 0.77 -7.27 4.15
CA LEU A 226 0.87 -6.73 2.80
C LEU A 226 -0.39 -5.96 2.41
N TRP A 227 -1.57 -6.54 2.61
CA TRP A 227 -2.86 -5.86 2.48
C TRP A 227 -3.41 -5.58 3.87
N ASN A 228 -3.37 -4.31 4.26
CA ASN A 228 -3.81 -3.81 5.55
C ASN A 228 -5.23 -3.22 5.45
N PHE A 229 -6.12 -3.79 6.26
CA PHE A 229 -7.54 -3.49 6.43
C PHE A 229 -7.82 -2.77 7.75
N GLN A 230 -6.82 -2.39 8.55
CA GLN A 230 -7.04 -1.67 9.82
C GLN A 230 -7.85 -0.39 9.64
N ASN A 231 -7.72 0.22 8.47
CA ASN A 231 -8.30 1.52 8.13
C ASN A 231 -9.75 1.45 7.62
N ILE A 232 -10.41 0.30 7.61
CA ILE A 232 -11.77 0.15 7.06
C ILE A 232 -12.88 0.45 8.08
N PHE A 233 -12.60 0.36 9.38
CA PHE A 233 -13.56 0.62 10.46
C PHE A 233 -12.99 1.62 11.49
N PRO A 234 -13.84 2.31 12.28
CA PRO A 234 -13.40 3.25 13.32
C PRO A 234 -12.40 2.64 14.31
N SER A 235 -11.28 3.34 14.55
CA SER A 235 -10.33 2.95 15.58
C SER A 235 -11.01 2.95 16.95
N PRO A 236 -10.89 1.89 17.78
CA PRO A 236 -11.44 1.89 19.13
C PRO A 236 -10.90 3.01 20.02
N LYS A 237 -9.70 3.51 19.71
CA LYS A 237 -9.03 4.55 20.51
C LYS A 237 -9.49 5.96 20.18
N THR A 238 -9.77 6.24 18.90
CA THR A 238 -10.06 7.60 18.43
C THR A 238 -11.47 7.77 17.88
N GLY A 239 -12.19 6.68 17.60
CA GLY A 239 -13.46 6.69 16.88
C GLY A 239 -13.35 7.11 15.41
N ARG A 240 -12.14 7.39 14.90
CA ARG A 240 -11.90 7.89 13.54
C ARG A 240 -11.41 6.77 12.61
N CYS A 241 -11.65 6.95 11.32
CA CYS A 241 -11.26 5.98 10.29
C CYS A 241 -11.21 6.65 8.91
N THR A 242 -10.16 6.37 8.15
CA THR A 242 -9.94 6.90 6.79
C THR A 242 -10.75 6.14 5.73
N GLY A 243 -11.17 4.91 6.03
CA GLY A 243 -11.97 4.07 5.13
C GLY A 243 -11.15 3.29 4.11
N THR A 244 -9.82 3.35 4.19
CA THR A 244 -8.91 2.88 3.14
C THR A 244 -8.60 1.39 3.27
N VAL A 245 -8.41 0.73 2.12
CA VAL A 245 -7.58 -0.48 2.05
C VAL A 245 -6.16 -0.03 1.70
N GLU A 246 -5.18 -0.49 2.47
CA GLU A 246 -3.78 -0.12 2.33
C GLU A 246 -2.96 -1.28 1.77
N PHE A 247 -2.18 -1.01 0.73
CA PHE A 247 -1.16 -1.92 0.24
C PHE A 247 0.22 -1.47 0.70
N ARG A 248 0.93 -2.34 1.40
CA ARG A 248 2.24 -2.08 2.01
C ARG A 248 3.40 -2.73 1.24
N GLY A 249 3.18 -3.18 0.01
CA GLY A 249 4.19 -3.90 -0.77
C GLY A 249 5.02 -3.03 -1.72
N GLY A 250 4.76 -1.71 -1.77
CA GLY A 250 5.51 -0.80 -2.62
C GLY A 250 7.01 -0.86 -2.31
N ASN A 251 7.83 -0.68 -3.33
CA ASN A 251 9.26 -0.48 -3.09
C ASN A 251 9.49 0.87 -2.39
N GLN A 252 10.75 1.20 -2.15
CA GLN A 252 11.27 2.47 -1.63
C GLN A 252 10.92 3.76 -2.43
N PHE A 253 9.97 3.73 -3.38
CA PHE A 253 9.52 4.83 -4.26
C PHE A 253 10.61 5.90 -4.50
N LEU A 254 11.47 5.77 -5.51
CA LEU A 254 12.58 6.74 -5.69
C LEU A 254 12.25 7.95 -6.58
N ASN A 255 11.11 7.90 -7.27
CA ASN A 255 10.72 8.89 -8.27
C ASN A 255 9.25 8.72 -8.64
N THR A 256 8.73 9.70 -9.38
CA THR A 256 7.34 9.77 -9.86
C THR A 256 6.91 8.52 -10.61
N ARG A 257 7.79 7.96 -11.45
CA ARG A 257 7.48 6.78 -12.26
C ARG A 257 7.30 5.54 -11.37
N GLY A 258 8.17 5.34 -10.39
CA GLY A 258 8.09 4.25 -9.42
C GLY A 258 6.83 4.34 -8.57
N THR A 259 6.58 5.51 -7.98
CA THR A 259 5.37 5.76 -7.17
C THR A 259 4.10 5.50 -7.99
N LEU A 260 3.99 6.06 -9.20
CA LEU A 260 2.81 5.86 -10.06
C LEU A 260 2.64 4.40 -10.51
N ALA A 261 3.73 3.64 -10.70
CA ALA A 261 3.64 2.23 -11.07
C ALA A 261 2.97 1.41 -9.95
N TRP A 262 3.35 1.63 -8.70
CA TRP A 262 2.73 0.96 -7.56
C TRP A 262 1.32 1.45 -7.27
N VAL A 263 1.04 2.75 -7.41
CA VAL A 263 -0.36 3.25 -7.35
C VAL A 263 -1.21 2.56 -8.42
N ALA A 264 -0.72 2.48 -9.66
CA ALA A 264 -1.43 1.82 -10.75
C ALA A 264 -1.63 0.33 -10.49
N PHE A 265 -0.66 -0.34 -9.87
CA PHE A 265 -0.75 -1.74 -9.48
C PHE A 265 -1.88 -1.95 -8.48
N VAL A 266 -1.92 -1.16 -7.41
CA VAL A 266 -2.91 -1.29 -6.34
C VAL A 266 -4.32 -0.97 -6.83
N LEU A 267 -4.49 0.12 -7.59
CA LEU A 267 -5.78 0.46 -8.19
C LEU A 267 -6.23 -0.59 -9.22
N GLY A 268 -5.30 -1.14 -10.00
CA GLY A 268 -5.55 -2.23 -10.93
C GLY A 268 -5.99 -3.50 -10.21
N PHE A 269 -5.29 -3.88 -9.14
CA PHE A 269 -5.60 -5.03 -8.30
C PHE A 269 -6.99 -4.94 -7.68
N ILE A 270 -7.30 -3.82 -7.01
CA ILE A 270 -8.63 -3.61 -6.41
C ILE A 270 -9.72 -3.65 -7.48
N THR A 271 -9.49 -3.02 -8.63
CA THR A 271 -10.45 -3.06 -9.75
C THR A 271 -10.66 -4.49 -10.25
N LEU A 272 -9.59 -5.28 -10.36
CA LEU A 272 -9.63 -6.67 -10.79
C LEU A 272 -10.41 -7.53 -9.78
N ALA A 273 -10.07 -7.43 -8.50
CA ALA A 273 -10.74 -8.16 -7.42
C ALA A 273 -12.25 -7.91 -7.40
N LEU A 274 -12.67 -6.64 -7.54
CA LEU A 274 -14.09 -6.28 -7.57
C LEU A 274 -14.80 -6.75 -8.84
N LYS A 275 -14.09 -6.90 -9.96
CA LYS A 275 -14.65 -7.31 -11.25
C LYS A 275 -14.79 -8.81 -11.36
N GLU A 276 -13.76 -9.55 -10.96
CA GLU A 276 -13.75 -11.01 -11.08
C GLU A 276 -14.58 -11.66 -9.99
N ASP A 277 -14.73 -10.96 -8.85
CA ASP A 277 -15.57 -11.43 -7.74
C ASP A 277 -15.25 -12.88 -7.40
N LEU A 278 -13.95 -13.15 -7.21
CA LEU A 278 -13.46 -14.49 -6.94
C LEU A 278 -14.15 -15.11 -5.74
N LEU A 279 -14.66 -14.28 -4.81
CA LEU A 279 -15.45 -14.77 -3.69
C LEU A 279 -16.55 -15.72 -4.17
N ASP A 280 -17.26 -15.38 -5.25
CA ASP A 280 -18.35 -16.19 -5.82
C ASP A 280 -17.95 -17.00 -7.06
N ASN A 281 -16.86 -16.63 -7.75
CA ASN A 281 -16.47 -17.23 -9.04
C ASN A 281 -15.16 -18.03 -9.01
N PHE A 282 -14.63 -18.35 -7.83
CA PHE A 282 -13.33 -19.01 -7.72
C PHE A 282 -13.35 -20.48 -8.15
N SER A 283 -12.54 -20.78 -9.15
CA SER A 283 -12.46 -22.11 -9.77
C SER A 283 -11.05 -22.70 -9.82
N THR A 284 -10.01 -21.87 -9.85
CA THR A 284 -8.63 -22.33 -10.09
C THR A 284 -7.62 -21.67 -9.16
N TYR A 285 -6.63 -22.46 -8.73
CA TYR A 285 -5.42 -22.02 -8.06
C TYR A 285 -4.23 -22.70 -8.74
N VAL A 286 -3.09 -22.00 -8.84
CA VAL A 286 -1.85 -22.55 -9.36
C VAL A 286 -0.74 -22.16 -8.39
N SER A 287 -0.10 -23.17 -7.81
CA SER A 287 1.01 -23.01 -6.86
C SER A 287 2.27 -22.51 -7.55
N PRO A 288 3.13 -21.71 -6.87
CA PRO A 288 4.46 -21.36 -7.36
C PRO A 288 5.35 -22.55 -7.75
N ALA A 289 5.09 -23.74 -7.20
CA ALA A 289 5.83 -24.95 -7.51
C ALA A 289 5.39 -25.63 -8.82
N GLU A 290 4.26 -25.24 -9.41
CA GLU A 290 3.75 -25.85 -10.64
C GLU A 290 4.43 -25.24 -11.89
N PRO A 291 4.80 -26.07 -12.90
CA PRO A 291 5.45 -25.58 -14.12
C PRO A 291 4.66 -24.49 -14.88
N ASN A 292 3.33 -24.50 -14.77
CA ASN A 292 2.46 -23.55 -15.45
C ASN A 292 2.35 -22.19 -14.72
N PHE A 293 2.91 -22.04 -13.51
CA PHE A 293 2.82 -20.82 -12.72
C PHE A 293 3.27 -19.55 -13.47
N PRO A 294 4.42 -19.52 -14.18
CA PRO A 294 4.87 -18.33 -14.89
C PRO A 294 3.89 -17.87 -15.98
N HIS A 295 3.28 -18.81 -16.70
CA HIS A 295 2.28 -18.53 -17.72
C HIS A 295 1.02 -17.92 -17.10
N ARG A 296 0.50 -18.51 -16.01
CA ARG A 296 -0.69 -18.02 -15.30
C ARG A 296 -0.46 -16.65 -14.64
N LEU A 297 0.76 -16.41 -14.15
CA LEU A 297 1.18 -15.10 -13.66
C LEU A 297 1.18 -14.04 -14.77
N ALA A 298 1.67 -14.38 -15.97
CA ALA A 298 1.64 -13.48 -17.12
C ALA A 298 0.20 -13.15 -17.56
N GLU A 299 -0.69 -14.15 -17.62
CA GLU A 299 -2.11 -13.93 -17.93
C GLU A 299 -2.80 -13.05 -16.88
N TRP A 300 -2.53 -13.30 -15.59
CA TRP A 300 -3.02 -12.46 -14.50
C TRP A 300 -2.51 -11.02 -14.63
N TRP A 301 -1.23 -10.81 -14.99
CA TRP A 301 -0.67 -9.49 -15.20
C TRP A 301 -1.38 -8.71 -16.31
N VAL A 302 -1.70 -9.37 -17.43
CA VAL A 302 -2.49 -8.78 -18.53
C VAL A 302 -3.88 -8.36 -18.03
N ARG A 303 -4.55 -9.19 -17.23
CA ARG A 303 -5.85 -8.87 -16.64
C ARG A 303 -5.76 -7.69 -15.67
N LEU A 304 -4.73 -7.64 -14.82
CA LEU A 304 -4.47 -6.53 -13.89
C LEU A 304 -4.22 -5.22 -14.64
N ARG A 305 -3.39 -5.23 -15.69
CA ARG A 305 -3.17 -4.05 -16.55
C ARG A 305 -4.47 -3.57 -17.21
N ARG A 306 -5.29 -4.51 -17.71
CA ARG A 306 -6.61 -4.21 -18.28
C ARG A 306 -7.56 -3.60 -17.23
N ALA A 307 -7.50 -4.07 -15.98
CA ALA A 307 -8.24 -3.51 -14.88
C ALA A 307 -7.77 -2.08 -14.55
N ALA A 308 -6.45 -1.82 -14.50
CA ALA A 308 -5.89 -0.48 -14.31
C ALA A 308 -6.26 0.53 -15.42
N LYS A 309 -6.61 0.05 -16.62
CA LYS A 309 -7.14 0.93 -17.69
C LYS A 309 -8.46 1.59 -17.29
N LYS A 310 -9.25 0.94 -16.43
CA LYS A 310 -10.52 1.49 -15.94
C LYS A 310 -10.35 2.72 -15.05
N SER A 311 -9.17 2.94 -14.47
CA SER A 311 -8.82 4.14 -13.70
C SER A 311 -7.81 5.05 -14.42
N ARG A 312 -7.57 4.82 -15.73
CA ARG A 312 -6.56 5.53 -16.56
C ARG A 312 -5.11 5.38 -16.06
N MET A 313 -4.82 4.35 -15.26
CA MET A 313 -3.50 4.15 -14.64
C MET A 313 -2.64 3.11 -15.35
N SER A 314 -3.18 2.35 -16.30
CA SER A 314 -2.45 1.25 -16.96
C SER A 314 -1.15 1.67 -17.64
N ARG A 315 -1.04 2.92 -18.11
CA ARG A 315 0.17 3.46 -18.75
C ARG A 315 1.38 3.53 -17.81
N HIS A 316 1.15 3.49 -16.50
CA HIS A 316 2.21 3.53 -15.49
C HIS A 316 2.73 2.13 -15.15
N LEU A 317 2.01 1.08 -15.56
CA LEU A 317 2.45 -0.30 -15.40
C LEU A 317 3.39 -0.72 -16.53
N PRO A 318 4.48 -1.45 -16.23
CA PRO A 318 5.31 -2.05 -17.28
C PRO A 318 4.56 -3.18 -17.99
N ASP A 319 4.91 -3.44 -19.25
CA ASP A 319 4.31 -4.53 -20.04
C ASP A 319 4.57 -5.89 -19.42
N ASP A 320 5.75 -6.04 -18.84
CA ASP A 320 6.21 -7.22 -18.13
C ASP A 320 6.22 -6.98 -16.61
N TRP A 321 5.65 -7.92 -15.85
CA TRP A 321 5.53 -7.86 -14.40
C TRP A 321 6.90 -7.88 -13.69
N THR A 322 7.92 -8.51 -14.27
CA THR A 322 9.28 -8.59 -13.70
C THR A 322 9.89 -7.21 -13.51
N LYS A 323 9.54 -6.25 -14.36
CA LYS A 323 10.05 -4.87 -14.30
C LYS A 323 9.54 -4.14 -13.05
N MET A 324 8.41 -4.55 -12.45
CA MET A 324 7.89 -3.95 -11.20
C MET A 324 8.89 -4.04 -10.04
N LYS A 325 9.72 -5.09 -9.99
CA LYS A 325 10.74 -5.27 -8.94
C LYS A 325 11.73 -4.11 -8.86
N SER A 326 11.87 -3.37 -9.97
CA SER A 326 12.76 -2.21 -10.12
C SER A 326 12.03 -0.87 -10.21
N ARG A 327 10.69 -0.87 -10.27
CA ARG A 327 9.85 0.34 -10.27
C ARG A 327 9.71 0.83 -8.86
#